data_AF-A0A2W1FWE2-F1
#
_entry.id   AF-A0A2W1FWE2-F1
#
_cell.length_a   1.000
_cell.length_b   1.000
_cell.length_c   1.000
_cell.angle_alpha   90.00
_cell.angle_beta   90.00
_cell.angle_gamma   90.00
#
_symmetry.space_group_name_H-M   'P 1'
#
loop_
_entity.id
_entity.type
_entity.pdbx_description
1 polymer ?
#
loop_
_entity_poly.entity_id
_entity_poly.type
_entity_poly.pdbx_seq_one_letter_code
_entity_poly.pdbx_strand_id
1 'polypeptide(L)'
;MFSRTLAPALRQSSRAALPRAIGCRQPQRFITSDGASDEPQKRTSYKRQNQGFNYREVSTIHSARAKVTGGRAAGHVEGENLKVDLAMPGTGEAGKTNPEELFAAGFAACCDLEKVNLALKAEMHVKARGVDKETMDKLISQARLRCPYSKLTFKMVWVTYTSEIME
;
A
#
# COMPACT_ATOMS: atom_id res chain seq x y z
N MET A 1 21.88 -50.60 49.07
CA MET A 1 21.12 -49.52 49.71
C MET A 1 21.15 -48.32 48.78
N PHE A 2 19.96 -47.89 48.35
CA PHE A 2 19.69 -46.84 47.39
C PHE A 2 19.93 -45.46 48.01
N SER A 3 20.48 -44.51 47.25
CA SER A 3 19.84 -43.20 47.11
C SER A 3 20.43 -42.44 45.91
N ARG A 4 19.71 -42.47 44.79
CA ARG A 4 19.85 -41.51 43.69
C ARG A 4 19.12 -40.24 44.13
N THR A 5 19.85 -39.16 44.40
CA THR A 5 19.26 -37.83 44.57
C THR A 5 18.82 -37.30 43.21
N LEU A 6 17.50 -37.36 42.97
CA LEU A 6 16.82 -36.73 41.84
C LEU A 6 16.84 -35.20 42.05
N ALA A 7 17.50 -34.47 41.15
CA ALA A 7 17.31 -33.04 41.01
C ALA A 7 15.88 -32.76 40.51
N PRO A 8 15.20 -31.70 41.00
CA PRO A 8 13.83 -31.40 40.58
C PRO A 8 13.85 -30.95 39.11
N ALA A 9 13.09 -31.67 38.28
CA ALA A 9 12.80 -31.26 36.92
C ALA A 9 12.13 -29.88 36.95
N LEU A 10 12.86 -28.86 36.48
CA LEU A 10 12.30 -27.56 36.13
C LEU A 10 11.16 -27.80 35.15
N ARG A 11 9.91 -27.69 35.63
CA ARG A 11 8.73 -27.58 34.79
C ARG A 11 8.97 -26.41 33.85
N GLN A 12 9.32 -26.72 32.61
CA GLN A 12 9.19 -25.79 31.50
C GLN A 12 7.71 -25.44 31.43
N SER A 13 7.36 -24.30 32.05
CA SER A 13 6.11 -23.61 31.77
C SER A 13 6.07 -23.46 30.27
N SER A 14 5.13 -24.17 29.64
CA SER A 14 4.89 -24.13 28.22
C SER A 14 4.78 -22.66 27.82
N ARG A 15 5.81 -22.11 27.18
CA ARG A 15 5.63 -20.93 26.34
C ARG A 15 4.59 -21.35 25.33
N ALA A 16 3.34 -20.96 25.56
CA ALA A 16 2.33 -20.99 24.53
C ALA A 16 2.96 -20.26 23.35
N ALA A 17 3.25 -21.00 22.27
CA ALA A 17 3.61 -20.39 21.02
C ALA A 17 2.48 -19.40 20.71
N LEU A 18 2.80 -18.11 20.70
CA LEU A 18 1.89 -17.11 20.17
C LEU A 18 1.39 -17.66 18.82
N PRO A 19 0.06 -17.68 18.57
CA PRO A 19 -0.43 -18.13 17.28
C PRO A 19 0.32 -17.34 16.22
N ARG A 20 0.89 -18.06 15.24
CA ARG A 20 1.50 -17.45 14.05
C ARG A 20 0.59 -16.30 13.65
N ALA A 21 1.18 -15.10 13.64
CA ALA A 21 0.51 -13.81 13.61
C ALA A 21 -0.77 -13.82 12.77
N ILE A 22 -1.73 -12.99 13.17
CA ILE A 22 -2.82 -12.50 12.33
C ILE A 22 -2.19 -11.66 11.21
N GLY A 23 -1.36 -12.27 10.36
CA GLY A 23 -0.87 -11.66 9.15
C GLY A 23 -2.00 -11.73 8.16
N CYS A 24 -2.33 -10.60 7.54
CA CYS A 24 -3.09 -10.64 6.31
C CYS A 24 -2.38 -11.61 5.36
N ARG A 25 -2.91 -12.82 5.20
CA ARG A 25 -2.43 -13.73 4.16
C ARG A 25 -2.56 -12.94 2.87
N GLN A 26 -1.44 -12.81 2.15
CA GLN A 26 -1.40 -12.18 0.84
C GLN A 26 -2.63 -12.64 0.05
N PRO A 27 -3.37 -11.74 -0.63
CA PRO A 27 -4.37 -12.19 -1.58
C PRO A 27 -3.63 -12.96 -2.66
N GLN A 28 -3.69 -14.29 -2.59
CA GLN A 28 -3.34 -15.13 -3.73
C GLN A 28 -4.35 -14.78 -4.81
N ARG A 29 -3.86 -14.10 -5.85
CA ARG A 29 -4.57 -13.59 -7.03
C ARG A 29 -5.40 -12.32 -6.79
N PHE A 30 -4.89 -11.23 -7.38
CA PHE A 30 -5.75 -10.22 -7.97
C PHE A 30 -6.71 -10.90 -8.94
N ILE A 31 -7.96 -10.45 -8.99
CA ILE A 31 -9.02 -10.99 -9.85
C ILE A 31 -8.54 -10.92 -11.31
N THR A 32 -7.90 -11.98 -11.79
CA THR A 32 -7.87 -12.33 -13.20
C THR A 32 -9.17 -13.08 -13.43
N SER A 33 -10.04 -12.55 -14.29
CA SER A 33 -11.09 -13.37 -14.89
C SER A 33 -10.40 -14.58 -15.49
N ASP A 34 -10.64 -15.75 -14.90
CA ASP A 34 -10.57 -17.11 -15.46
C ASP A 34 -9.90 -18.08 -14.48
N GLY A 35 -10.69 -19.07 -14.00
CA GLY A 35 -10.19 -20.30 -13.40
C GLY A 35 -10.32 -20.40 -11.88
N ALA A 36 -11.49 -20.89 -11.43
CA ALA A 36 -11.80 -21.24 -10.05
C ALA A 36 -10.95 -22.42 -9.55
N SER A 37 -10.44 -22.30 -8.32
CA SER A 37 -10.16 -23.44 -7.44
C SER A 37 -11.08 -23.27 -6.22
N ASP A 38 -12.10 -24.11 -6.16
CA ASP A 38 -13.16 -24.13 -5.15
C ASP A 38 -12.62 -24.55 -3.77
N GLU A 39 -12.24 -23.56 -2.95
CA GLU A 39 -12.32 -23.69 -1.49
C GLU A 39 -13.17 -22.52 -0.98
N PRO A 40 -14.29 -22.77 -0.27
CA PRO A 40 -15.21 -21.71 0.15
C PRO A 40 -14.56 -20.87 1.26
N GLN A 41 -13.86 -19.81 0.87
CA GLN A 41 -13.44 -18.77 1.80
C GLN A 41 -14.70 -18.11 2.37
N LYS A 42 -14.98 -18.33 3.66
CA LYS A 42 -16.04 -17.60 4.39
C LYS A 42 -15.71 -16.11 4.36
N ARG A 43 -16.31 -15.40 3.41
CA ARG A 43 -16.05 -13.98 3.14
C ARG A 43 -16.90 -13.13 4.10
N THR A 44 -16.34 -12.76 5.24
CA THR A 44 -16.99 -11.80 6.15
C THR A 44 -16.81 -10.39 5.59
N SER A 45 -17.87 -9.81 5.03
CA SER A 45 -17.85 -8.41 4.58
C SER A 45 -18.12 -7.47 5.77
N TYR A 46 -17.12 -6.69 6.18
CA TYR A 46 -17.32 -5.61 7.15
C TYR A 46 -17.79 -4.34 6.41
N LYS A 47 -18.99 -3.85 6.72
CA LYS A 47 -19.42 -2.50 6.30
C LYS A 47 -18.75 -1.48 7.23
N ARG A 48 -17.67 -0.84 6.77
CA ARG A 48 -17.09 0.30 7.48
C ARG A 48 -18.05 1.47 7.39
N GLN A 49 -18.43 2.05 8.54
CA GLN A 49 -19.08 3.35 8.57
C GLN A 49 -18.01 4.42 8.29
N ASN A 50 -18.25 5.29 7.32
CA ASN A 50 -17.38 6.44 7.02
C ASN A 50 -17.54 7.48 8.16
N GLN A 51 -16.89 7.25 9.29
CA GLN A 51 -16.68 8.29 10.28
C GLN A 51 -15.58 9.20 9.71
N GLY A 52 -15.97 10.39 9.26
CA GLY A 52 -15.06 11.33 8.59
C GLY A 52 -13.85 11.64 9.47
N PHE A 53 -12.66 11.34 8.98
CA PHE A 53 -11.41 11.67 9.65
C PHE A 53 -11.10 13.16 9.44
N ASN A 54 -10.95 13.94 10.51
CA ASN A 54 -10.66 15.37 10.40
C ASN A 54 -9.17 15.60 10.13
N TYR A 55 -8.83 15.76 8.85
CA TYR A 55 -7.46 15.99 8.40
C TYR A 55 -6.81 17.30 8.89
N ARG A 56 -7.59 18.25 9.42
CA ARG A 56 -7.07 19.54 9.91
C ARG A 56 -6.51 19.48 11.33
N GLU A 57 -6.81 18.42 12.07
CA GLU A 57 -6.47 18.29 13.50
C GLU A 57 -5.39 17.22 13.76
N VAL A 58 -4.74 16.72 12.70
CA VAL A 58 -3.82 15.59 12.77
C VAL A 58 -2.41 16.02 12.37
N SER A 59 -1.45 15.75 13.25
CA SER A 59 -0.04 16.03 13.01
C SER A 59 0.60 14.95 12.14
N THR A 60 1.55 15.36 11.29
CA THR A 60 2.33 14.43 10.48
C THR A 60 3.40 13.78 11.35
N ILE A 61 3.29 12.48 11.59
CA ILE A 61 4.29 11.72 12.36
C ILE A 61 5.44 11.20 11.48
N HIS A 62 5.20 11.04 10.18
CA HIS A 62 6.18 10.58 9.21
C HIS A 62 5.80 11.02 7.79
N SER A 63 6.80 11.24 6.93
CA SER A 63 6.63 11.59 5.52
C SER A 63 7.63 10.83 4.65
N ALA A 64 7.18 10.34 3.49
CA ALA A 64 8.04 9.76 2.46
C ALA A 64 7.84 10.51 1.15
N ARG A 65 8.88 10.55 0.30
CA ARG A 65 8.83 11.16 -1.03
C ARG A 65 9.32 10.18 -2.10
N ALA A 66 8.69 10.24 -3.26
CA ALA A 66 9.14 9.52 -4.45
C ALA A 66 8.92 10.40 -5.69
N LYS A 67 9.89 10.37 -6.60
CA LYS A 67 9.81 10.96 -7.94
C LYS A 67 9.54 9.85 -8.93
N VAL A 68 8.58 10.09 -9.82
CA VAL A 68 8.24 9.16 -10.90
C VAL A 68 8.47 9.85 -12.24
N THR A 69 9.17 9.18 -13.15
CA THR A 69 9.35 9.60 -14.55
C THR A 69 8.94 8.46 -15.48
N GLY A 70 8.70 8.72 -16.77
CA GLY A 70 8.41 7.67 -17.77
C GLY A 70 7.01 7.02 -17.70
N GLY A 71 6.19 7.37 -16.70
CA GLY A 71 4.81 6.89 -16.59
C GLY A 71 4.74 5.39 -16.24
N ARG A 72 3.65 4.71 -16.63
CA ARG A 72 3.44 3.29 -16.31
C ARG A 72 4.22 2.32 -17.19
N ALA A 73 4.46 2.68 -18.45
CA ALA A 73 5.01 1.76 -19.45
C ALA A 73 6.54 1.64 -19.39
N ALA A 74 7.24 2.72 -19.04
CA ALA A 74 8.70 2.75 -18.94
C ALA A 74 9.09 3.62 -17.73
N GLY A 75 8.44 3.35 -16.59
CA GLY A 75 8.54 4.22 -15.43
C GLY A 75 9.81 4.01 -14.64
N HIS A 76 10.31 5.08 -14.02
CA HIS A 76 11.37 4.99 -13.02
C HIS A 76 10.90 5.69 -11.75
N VAL A 77 10.89 4.96 -10.63
CA VAL A 77 10.54 5.47 -9.30
C VAL A 77 11.81 5.60 -8.49
N GLU A 78 12.05 6.80 -7.97
CA GLU A 78 13.18 7.09 -7.09
C GLU A 78 12.69 7.81 -5.82
N GLY A 79 12.87 7.16 -4.68
CA GLY A 79 12.66 7.72 -3.34
C GLY A 79 13.91 7.58 -2.49
N GLU A 80 13.76 7.78 -1.18
CA GLU A 80 14.90 7.74 -0.23
C GLU A 80 15.58 6.35 -0.21
N ASN A 81 14.78 5.29 -0.06
CA ASN A 81 15.25 3.90 -0.04
C ASN A 81 14.51 3.02 -1.05
N LEU A 82 13.79 3.63 -1.99
CA LEU A 82 13.00 2.93 -3.00
C LEU A 82 13.52 3.27 -4.39
N LYS A 83 14.01 2.28 -5.12
CA LYS A 83 14.44 2.40 -6.52
C LYS A 83 13.89 1.23 -7.30
N VAL A 84 12.89 1.49 -8.14
CA VAL A 84 12.21 0.45 -8.93
C VAL A 84 11.85 0.97 -10.30
N ASP A 85 11.96 0.09 -11.27
CA ASP A 85 11.49 0.31 -12.63
C ASP A 85 10.07 -0.23 -12.80
N LEU A 86 9.25 0.48 -13.57
CA LEU A 86 7.87 0.13 -13.84
C LEU A 86 7.70 -0.38 -15.26
N ALA A 87 6.88 -1.41 -15.40
CA ALA A 87 6.36 -1.90 -16.66
C ALA A 87 4.82 -1.95 -16.64
N MET A 88 4.23 -2.14 -17.82
CA MET A 88 2.79 -2.38 -17.89
C MET A 88 2.43 -3.66 -17.13
N PRO A 89 1.29 -3.68 -16.40
CA PRO A 89 0.80 -4.89 -15.74
C PRO A 89 0.68 -6.06 -16.72
N GLY A 90 1.04 -7.27 -16.26
CA GLY A 90 0.94 -8.50 -17.06
C GLY A 90 2.07 -8.75 -18.05
N THR A 91 3.04 -7.85 -18.18
CA THR A 91 4.21 -8.05 -19.07
C THR A 91 5.23 -9.04 -18.51
N GLY A 92 5.34 -9.16 -17.18
CA GLY A 92 6.29 -10.06 -16.52
C GLY A 92 7.77 -9.70 -16.77
N GLU A 93 8.07 -8.45 -17.12
CA GLU A 93 9.43 -8.00 -17.37
C GLU A 93 10.32 -8.17 -16.12
N ALA A 94 11.41 -8.92 -16.26
CA ALA A 94 12.31 -9.21 -15.15
C ALA A 94 12.93 -7.94 -14.56
N GLY A 95 12.92 -7.85 -13.23
CA GLY A 95 13.48 -6.71 -12.49
C GLY A 95 12.59 -5.46 -12.47
N LYS A 96 11.41 -5.51 -13.10
CA LYS A 96 10.41 -4.43 -13.07
C LYS A 96 9.19 -4.83 -12.26
N THR A 97 8.47 -3.84 -11.76
CA THR A 97 7.18 -4.02 -11.07
C THR A 97 6.12 -3.14 -11.74
N ASN A 98 4.94 -3.05 -11.13
CA ASN A 98 3.87 -2.17 -11.58
C ASN A 98 3.23 -1.47 -10.35
N PRO A 99 2.49 -0.37 -10.56
CA PRO A 99 1.85 0.33 -9.46
C PRO A 99 0.96 -0.59 -8.61
N GLU A 100 0.19 -1.48 -9.24
CA GLU A 100 -0.75 -2.37 -8.57
C GLU A 100 -0.06 -3.31 -7.56
N GLU A 101 1.11 -3.86 -7.90
CA GLU A 101 1.95 -4.65 -7.00
C GLU A 101 2.50 -3.82 -5.83
N LEU A 102 2.99 -2.60 -6.10
CA LEU A 102 3.46 -1.70 -5.05
C LEU A 102 2.35 -1.34 -4.06
N PHE A 103 1.13 -1.15 -4.55
CA PHE A 103 -0.04 -0.93 -3.71
C PHE A 103 -0.39 -2.17 -2.90
N ALA A 104 -0.37 -3.35 -3.52
CA ALA A 104 -0.60 -4.62 -2.84
C ALA A 104 0.35 -4.78 -1.65
N ALA A 105 1.64 -4.56 -1.89
CA ALA A 105 2.69 -4.69 -0.90
C ALA A 105 2.51 -3.68 0.24
N GLY A 106 2.33 -2.39 -0.08
CA GLY A 106 2.17 -1.34 0.93
C GLY A 106 0.90 -1.50 1.75
N PHE A 107 -0.22 -1.87 1.12
CA PHE A 107 -1.48 -2.11 1.83
C PHE A 107 -1.39 -3.31 2.77
N ALA A 108 -0.85 -4.44 2.29
CA ALA A 108 -0.69 -5.65 3.10
C ALA A 108 0.26 -5.43 4.29
N ALA A 109 1.38 -4.71 4.09
CA ALA A 109 2.33 -4.41 5.16
C ALA A 109 1.73 -3.51 6.26
N CYS A 110 0.76 -2.66 5.92
CA CYS A 110 0.08 -1.77 6.87
C CYS A 110 -0.98 -2.49 7.72
N CYS A 111 -1.53 -3.62 7.24
CA CYS A 111 -2.58 -4.35 7.95
C CYS A 111 -2.13 -4.93 9.30
N ASP A 112 -0.82 -5.14 9.52
CA ASP A 112 -0.29 -5.65 10.79
C ASP A 112 -0.31 -4.59 11.91
N LEU A 113 -0.72 -3.35 11.62
CA LEU A 113 -0.84 -2.27 12.59
C LEU A 113 -2.19 -2.33 13.34
N GLU A 114 -2.45 -3.41 14.09
CA GLU A 114 -3.73 -3.62 14.78
C GLU A 114 -4.05 -2.60 15.89
N LYS A 115 -3.09 -1.75 16.30
CA LYS A 115 -3.20 -0.89 17.49
C LYS A 115 -2.96 0.60 17.26
N VAL A 116 -2.85 1.06 16.02
CA VAL A 116 -2.56 2.48 15.73
C VAL A 116 -3.60 3.06 14.78
N ASN A 117 -4.22 4.18 15.19
CA ASN A 117 -5.16 4.91 14.36
C ASN A 117 -4.42 5.91 13.46
N LEU A 118 -3.92 5.44 12.33
CA LEU A 118 -3.22 6.26 11.35
C LEU A 118 -4.13 6.66 10.18
N ALA A 119 -3.80 7.78 9.55
CA ALA A 119 -4.39 8.21 8.29
C ALA A 119 -3.29 8.64 7.31
N LEU A 120 -3.63 8.64 6.03
CA LEU A 120 -2.73 9.06 4.96
C LEU A 120 -3.12 10.46 4.47
N LYS A 121 -2.11 11.29 4.26
CA LYS A 121 -2.18 12.54 3.48
C LYS A 121 -1.21 12.40 2.33
N ALA A 122 -1.62 12.80 1.13
CA ALA A 122 -0.77 12.77 -0.06
C ALA A 122 -0.71 14.14 -0.72
N GLU A 123 0.47 14.49 -1.23
CA GLU A 123 0.71 15.72 -1.98
C GLU A 123 1.39 15.33 -3.29
N MET A 124 0.77 15.68 -4.42
CA MET A 124 1.28 15.33 -5.74
C MET A 124 1.75 16.58 -6.47
N HIS A 125 3.02 16.58 -6.86
CA HIS A 125 3.65 17.64 -7.64
C HIS A 125 3.84 17.15 -9.07
N VAL A 126 3.15 17.78 -10.03
CA VAL A 126 3.21 17.43 -11.45
C VAL A 126 4.05 18.47 -12.17
N LYS A 127 5.14 18.03 -12.78
CA LYS A 127 6.01 18.88 -13.62
C LYS A 127 5.90 18.47 -15.08
N ALA A 128 5.70 19.43 -15.98
CA ALA A 128 5.89 19.20 -17.41
C ALA A 128 6.45 20.43 -18.12
N ARG A 129 7.00 20.20 -19.31
CA ARG A 129 7.54 21.24 -20.20
C ARG A 129 6.59 21.50 -21.36
N GLY A 130 6.52 22.75 -21.81
CA GLY A 130 5.79 23.12 -23.05
C GLY A 130 4.27 22.99 -22.98
N VAL A 131 3.69 23.03 -21.78
CA VAL A 131 2.23 22.99 -21.56
C VAL A 131 1.84 24.20 -20.72
N ASP A 132 0.85 24.97 -21.16
CA ASP A 132 0.34 26.10 -20.38
C ASP A 132 -0.44 25.62 -19.14
N LYS A 133 -0.62 26.53 -18.17
CA LYS A 133 -1.19 26.18 -16.86
C LYS A 133 -2.62 25.66 -16.97
N GLU A 134 -3.42 26.27 -17.83
CA GLU A 134 -4.83 25.89 -17.99
C GLU A 134 -4.95 24.48 -18.58
N THR A 135 -4.17 24.19 -19.62
CA THR A 135 -4.10 22.86 -20.21
C THR A 135 -3.57 21.84 -19.21
N MET A 136 -2.54 22.19 -18.42
CA MET A 136 -2.00 21.32 -17.38
C MET A 136 -3.05 20.96 -16.33
N ASP A 137 -3.75 21.95 -15.79
CA ASP A 137 -4.76 21.74 -14.76
C ASP A 137 -5.93 20.91 -15.29
N LYS A 138 -6.33 21.12 -16.56
CA LYS A 138 -7.31 20.27 -17.26
C LYS A 138 -6.83 18.83 -17.37
N LEU A 139 -5.59 18.59 -17.79
CA LEU A 139 -5.02 17.24 -17.91
C LEU A 139 -4.96 16.53 -16.54
N ILE A 140 -4.51 17.23 -15.50
CA ILE A 140 -4.47 16.68 -14.13
C ILE A 140 -5.89 16.31 -13.66
N SER A 141 -6.87 17.18 -13.91
CA SER A 141 -8.27 16.93 -13.53
C SER A 141 -8.83 15.67 -14.20
N GLN A 142 -8.54 15.47 -15.48
CA GLN A 142 -8.98 14.29 -16.24
C GLN A 142 -8.24 13.02 -15.81
N ALA A 143 -6.92 13.11 -15.58
CA ALA A 143 -6.12 11.98 -15.11
C ALA A 143 -6.65 11.46 -13.77
N ARG A 144 -7.07 12.35 -12.87
CA ARG A 144 -7.66 12.01 -11.57
C ARG A 144 -8.96 11.20 -11.70
N LEU A 145 -9.75 11.44 -12.74
CA LEU A 145 -10.98 10.67 -13.00
C LEU A 145 -10.71 9.27 -13.56
N ARG A 146 -9.53 9.03 -14.12
CA ARG A 146 -9.15 7.75 -14.72
C ARG A 146 -8.30 6.89 -13.78
N CYS A 147 -7.48 7.53 -12.96
CA CYS A 147 -6.55 6.87 -12.05
C CYS A 147 -7.29 5.97 -11.03
N PRO A 148 -6.99 4.66 -10.98
CA PRO A 148 -7.58 3.74 -10.01
C PRO A 148 -7.35 4.20 -8.55
N TYR A 149 -6.16 4.75 -8.26
CA TYR A 149 -5.81 5.26 -6.93
C TYR A 149 -6.68 6.44 -6.53
N SER A 150 -6.85 7.41 -7.43
CA SER A 150 -7.68 8.59 -7.14
C SER A 150 -9.14 8.21 -6.88
N LYS A 151 -9.65 7.16 -7.53
CA LYS A 151 -10.99 6.59 -7.25
C LYS A 151 -11.02 5.87 -5.91
N LEU A 152 -10.02 5.03 -5.63
CA LEU A 152 -9.90 4.26 -4.39
C LEU A 152 -9.82 5.18 -3.17
N THR A 153 -9.01 6.23 -3.25
CA THR A 153 -8.75 7.14 -2.13
C THR A 153 -9.74 8.31 -2.06
N PHE A 154 -10.71 8.36 -2.98
CA PHE A 154 -11.69 9.44 -3.03
C PHE A 154 -12.46 9.54 -1.71
N LYS A 155 -12.47 10.75 -1.11
CA LYS A 155 -13.05 11.03 0.22
C LYS A 155 -12.40 10.29 1.41
N MET A 156 -11.46 9.38 1.17
CA MET A 156 -10.76 8.64 2.22
C MET A 156 -9.42 9.24 2.57
N VAL A 157 -8.67 9.76 1.60
CA VAL A 157 -7.32 10.35 1.77
C VAL A 157 -7.38 11.81 1.37
N TRP A 158 -6.75 12.68 2.16
CA TRP A 158 -6.55 14.07 1.75
C TRP A 158 -5.44 14.15 0.70
N VAL A 159 -5.79 14.47 -0.54
CA VAL A 159 -4.84 14.57 -1.65
C VAL A 159 -4.83 15.98 -2.24
N THR A 160 -3.67 16.63 -2.24
CA THR A 160 -3.44 17.91 -2.93
C THR A 160 -2.65 17.69 -4.22
N TYR A 161 -2.87 18.57 -5.20
CA TYR A 161 -2.19 18.56 -6.49
C TYR A 161 -1.60 19.94 -6.70
N THR A 162 -0.34 20.00 -7.13
CA THR A 162 0.31 21.24 -7.57
C THR A 162 0.94 20.99 -8.94
N SER A 163 0.83 21.98 -9.81
CA SER A 163 1.41 21.97 -11.14
C SER A 163 2.55 22.99 -11.22
N GLU A 164 3.66 22.58 -11.83
CA GLU A 164 4.80 23.45 -12.13
C GLU A 164 5.12 23.28 -13.62
N ILE A 165 5.15 24.40 -14.34
CA ILE A 165 5.53 24.43 -15.75
C ILE A 165 7.01 24.72 -15.78
N MET A 166 7.77 23.81 -16.39
CA MET A 166 9.17 24.02 -16.64
C MET A 166 9.33 24.72 -17.99
N GLU A 167 10.17 25.75 -18.02
CA GLU A 167 10.60 26.43 -19.24
C GLU A 167 11.38 25.49 -20.19
#